data_AF-W7L0R9-F1
#
_entry.id   AF-W7L0R9-F1
#
_cell.length_a   1.000
_cell.length_b   1.000
_cell.length_c   1.000
_cell.angle_alpha   90.00
_cell.angle_beta   90.00
_cell.angle_gamma   90.00
#
_symmetry.space_group_name_H-M   'P 1'
#
loop_
_entity.id
_entity.type
_entity.pdbx_description
1 polymer ?
#
loop_
_entity_poly.entity_id
_entity_poly.type
_entity_poly.pdbx_seq_one_letter_code
_entity_poly.pdbx_strand_id
1 'polypeptide(L)'
;MCFTHNVIEQQALKMCEEIRGHSIYNIVGIAAADGQYRMIQENTSIESNLNLLQGEALPLITKVMLQDAHGREYLVSPDEAGLQFAIGKVTYKEYKHLQAKEKRKLITILIASGSTLFLLSWSLLQFLI
;
A
#
# COMPACT_ATOMS: atom_id res chain seq x y z
N MET A 1 -9.53 -16.66 13.56
CA MET A 1 -9.59 -15.25 14.00
C MET A 1 -9.85 -14.41 12.77
N CYS A 2 -11.05 -13.86 12.63
CA CYS A 2 -11.37 -12.98 11.50
C CYS A 2 -10.72 -11.62 11.78
N PHE A 3 -9.68 -11.28 11.02
CA PHE A 3 -9.14 -9.92 11.01
C PHE A 3 -10.26 -9.00 10.53
N THR A 4 -10.62 -8.03 11.36
CA THR A 4 -11.50 -6.93 10.93
C THR A 4 -10.78 -6.22 9.78
N HIS A 5 -11.33 -6.33 8.57
CA HIS A 5 -10.92 -5.63 7.34
C HIS A 5 -11.24 -4.13 7.44
N ASN A 6 -11.00 -3.55 8.59
CA ASN A 6 -11.19 -2.13 8.82
C ASN A 6 -9.88 -1.48 9.26
N VAL A 7 -8.98 -2.23 9.91
CA VAL A 7 -7.72 -1.67 10.44
C VAL A 7 -6.75 -1.36 9.30
N ILE A 8 -6.63 -2.22 8.30
CA ILE A 8 -5.68 -2.04 7.19
C ILE A 8 -6.16 -0.90 6.29
N GLU A 9 -7.46 -0.87 6.04
CA GLU A 9 -8.17 0.10 5.23
C GLU A 9 -8.11 1.48 5.87
N GLN A 10 -8.38 1.57 7.18
CA GLN A 10 -8.26 2.81 7.96
C GLN A 10 -6.80 3.29 8.06
N GLN A 11 -5.84 2.38 8.21
CA GLN A 11 -4.42 2.71 8.18
C GLN A 11 -4.01 3.29 6.82
N ALA A 12 -4.41 2.64 5.72
CA ALA A 12 -4.11 3.09 4.37
C ALA A 12 -4.73 4.46 4.09
N LEU A 13 -5.97 4.68 4.53
CA LEU A 13 -6.64 5.96 4.44
C LEU A 13 -5.92 7.06 5.23
N LYS A 14 -5.53 6.79 6.48
CA LYS A 14 -4.76 7.73 7.29
C LYS A 14 -3.46 8.12 6.60
N MET A 15 -2.75 7.14 6.03
CA MET A 15 -1.55 7.39 5.23
C MET A 15 -1.83 8.23 3.98
N CYS A 16 -2.96 8.02 3.31
CA CYS A 16 -3.35 8.87 2.18
C CYS A 16 -3.56 10.33 2.59
N GLU A 17 -4.21 10.57 3.73
CA GLU A 17 -4.40 11.93 4.26
C GLU A 17 -3.07 12.55 4.71
N GLU A 18 -2.16 11.77 5.30
CA GLU A 18 -0.81 12.24 5.64
C GLU A 18 -0.01 12.61 4.39
N ILE A 19 -0.09 11.78 3.34
CA ILE A 19 0.48 12.08 2.01
C ILE A 19 -0.12 13.38 1.48
N ARG A 20 -1.45 13.56 1.54
CA ARG A 20 -2.10 14.79 1.09
C ARG A 20 -1.61 16.02 1.83
N GLY A 21 -1.48 15.93 3.15
CA GLY A 21 -1.11 17.06 4.00
C GLY A 21 0.34 17.52 3.84
N HIS A 22 1.24 16.64 3.40
CA HIS A 22 2.68 16.92 3.36
C HIS A 22 3.32 16.77 1.97
N SER A 23 2.55 16.39 0.96
CA SER A 23 3.05 16.16 -0.39
C SER A 23 3.42 17.48 -1.08
N ILE A 24 4.55 17.48 -1.80
CA ILE A 24 4.93 18.55 -2.74
C ILE A 24 4.22 18.42 -4.10
N TYR A 25 3.51 17.30 -4.30
CA TYR A 25 2.74 16.97 -5.49
C TYR A 25 1.24 17.07 -5.22
N ASN A 26 0.45 17.37 -6.25
CA ASN A 26 -0.99 17.40 -6.14
C ASN A 26 -1.57 15.97 -6.14
N ILE A 27 -2.53 15.67 -5.28
CA ILE A 27 -3.21 14.37 -5.32
C ILE A 27 -4.38 14.46 -6.29
N VAL A 28 -4.31 13.69 -7.38
CA VAL A 28 -5.32 13.71 -8.44
C VAL A 28 -6.23 12.49 -8.43
N GLY A 29 -5.82 11.40 -7.79
CA GLY A 29 -6.62 10.18 -7.77
C GLY A 29 -6.15 9.13 -6.77
N ILE A 30 -7.02 8.16 -6.50
CA ILE A 30 -6.74 6.99 -5.66
C ILE A 30 -7.17 5.73 -6.40
N ALA A 31 -6.35 4.68 -6.31
CA ALA A 31 -6.68 3.35 -6.79
C ALA A 31 -7.02 2.44 -5.61
N ALA A 32 -8.22 1.87 -5.63
CA ALA A 32 -8.60 0.82 -4.69
C ALA A 32 -8.20 -0.56 -5.24
N ALA A 33 -8.27 -1.58 -4.38
CA ALA A 33 -7.93 -2.96 -4.72
C ALA A 33 -8.84 -3.57 -5.79
N ASP A 34 -10.00 -2.97 -6.03
CA ASP A 34 -10.93 -3.29 -7.13
C ASP A 34 -10.40 -2.86 -8.52
N GLY A 35 -9.25 -2.17 -8.56
CA GLY A 35 -8.64 -1.67 -9.80
C GLY A 35 -9.28 -0.39 -10.33
N GLN A 36 -10.27 0.16 -9.63
CA GLN A 36 -10.93 1.41 -10.01
C GLN A 36 -10.09 2.61 -9.56
N TYR A 37 -9.89 3.55 -10.48
CA TYR A 37 -9.31 4.85 -10.17
C TYR A 37 -10.44 5.84 -9.90
N ARG A 38 -10.41 6.44 -8.70
CA ARG A 38 -11.33 7.50 -8.31
C ARG A 38 -10.55 8.80 -8.27
N MET A 39 -10.91 9.73 -9.14
CA MET A 39 -10.31 11.06 -9.15
C MET A 39 -10.78 11.83 -7.92
N ILE A 40 -9.85 12.52 -7.25
CA ILE A 40 -10.17 13.32 -6.06
C ILE A 40 -10.42 14.76 -6.50
N GLN A 41 -11.50 15.37 -6.02
CA GLN A 41 -11.70 16.81 -6.12
C GLN A 41 -10.90 17.52 -5.01
N GLU A 42 -10.18 18.59 -5.36
CA GLU A 42 -9.19 19.28 -4.51
C GLU A 42 -9.72 19.76 -3.14
N ASN A 43 -11.03 19.83 -2.93
CA ASN A 43 -11.65 20.44 -1.75
C ASN A 43 -12.48 19.48 -0.87
N THR A 44 -12.46 18.17 -1.10
CA THR A 44 -13.21 17.20 -0.28
C THR A 44 -12.27 16.20 0.37
N SER A 45 -12.61 15.65 1.54
CA SER A 45 -11.79 14.61 2.19
C SER A 45 -11.68 13.37 1.30
N ILE A 46 -10.64 12.56 1.51
CA ILE A 46 -10.46 11.35 0.71
C ILE A 46 -11.64 10.39 0.94
N GLU A 47 -12.10 10.29 2.20
CA GLU A 47 -13.29 9.51 2.60
C GLU A 47 -14.56 9.90 1.84
N SER A 48 -14.78 11.21 1.63
CA SER A 48 -15.99 11.71 0.96
C SER A 48 -15.93 11.52 -0.55
N ASN A 49 -14.74 11.58 -1.17
CA ASN A 49 -14.56 11.22 -2.59
C ASN A 49 -14.76 9.72 -2.85
N LEU A 50 -14.56 8.88 -1.84
CA LEU A 50 -14.82 7.43 -1.93
C LEU A 50 -16.31 7.08 -1.94
N ASN A 51 -17.25 8.06 -1.90
CA ASN A 51 -18.70 7.83 -1.97
C ASN A 51 -19.16 6.68 -1.07
N LEU A 52 -18.57 6.56 0.13
CA LEU A 52 -18.93 5.50 1.05
C LEU A 52 -20.33 5.77 1.59
N LEU A 53 -21.29 4.94 1.22
CA LEU A 53 -22.58 4.89 1.89
C LEU A 53 -22.33 4.61 3.38
N GLN A 54 -23.02 5.32 4.26
CA GLN A 54 -22.93 5.09 5.70
C GLN A 54 -23.19 3.61 6.00
N GLY A 55 -22.15 2.87 6.39
CA GLY A 55 -22.21 1.44 6.70
C GLY A 55 -21.53 0.50 5.70
N GLU A 56 -21.02 0.99 4.56
CA GLU A 56 -20.18 0.17 3.67
C GLU A 56 -18.74 0.02 4.19
N ALA A 57 -18.15 -1.14 3.91
CA ALA A 57 -16.74 -1.39 4.23
C ALA A 57 -15.83 -0.44 3.44
N LEU A 58 -14.81 0.12 4.09
CA LEU A 58 -13.84 0.97 3.40
C LEU A 58 -13.14 0.18 2.29
N PRO A 59 -13.00 0.75 1.07
CA PRO A 59 -12.25 0.10 0.01
C PRO A 59 -10.78 0.09 0.41
N LEU A 60 -10.12 -1.06 0.23
CA LEU A 60 -8.68 -1.14 0.45
C LEU A 60 -7.95 -0.26 -0.57
N ILE A 61 -7.40 0.85 -0.11
CA ILE A 61 -6.62 1.76 -0.94
C ILE A 61 -5.25 1.12 -1.19
N THR A 62 -4.91 0.91 -2.46
CA THR A 62 -3.63 0.28 -2.84
C THR A 62 -2.62 1.28 -3.39
N LYS A 63 -3.09 2.34 -4.05
CA LYS A 63 -2.24 3.38 -4.61
C LYS A 63 -2.88 4.76 -4.55
N VAL A 64 -2.05 5.77 -4.47
CA VAL A 64 -2.36 7.20 -4.58
C VAL A 64 -1.68 7.71 -5.84
N MET A 65 -2.40 8.49 -6.63
CA MET A 65 -1.92 9.12 -7.85
C MET A 65 -1.56 10.57 -7.54
N LEU A 66 -0.25 10.84 -7.61
CA LEU A 66 0.33 12.16 -7.42
C LEU A 66 0.67 12.76 -8.77
N GLN A 67 0.41 14.05 -8.95
CA GLN A 67 0.74 14.80 -10.15
C GLN A 67 1.70 15.94 -9.81
N ASP A 68 2.77 16.07 -10.58
CA ASP A 68 3.68 17.21 -10.46
C ASP A 68 3.19 18.44 -11.22
N ALA A 69 3.86 19.57 -11.00
CA ALA A 69 3.54 20.83 -11.68
C ALA A 69 3.70 20.78 -13.21
N HIS A 70 4.33 19.74 -13.76
CA HIS A 70 4.51 19.52 -15.19
C HIS A 70 3.49 18.51 -15.75
N GLY A 71 2.51 18.07 -14.95
CA GLY A 71 1.51 17.10 -15.33
C GLY A 71 1.98 15.65 -15.35
N ARG A 72 3.16 15.33 -14.80
CA ARG A 72 3.65 13.95 -14.70
C ARG A 72 2.99 13.24 -13.52
N GLU A 73 2.44 12.08 -13.79
CA GLU A 73 1.73 11.26 -12.81
C GLU A 73 2.64 10.18 -12.21
N TYR A 74 2.55 10.04 -10.89
CA TYR A 74 3.28 9.05 -10.10
C TYR A 74 2.28 8.27 -9.26
N LEU A 75 2.28 6.95 -9.45
CA LEU A 75 1.54 6.04 -8.60
C LEU A 75 2.41 5.61 -7.42
N VAL A 76 1.95 5.91 -6.22
CA VAL A 76 2.64 5.60 -4.97
C VAL A 76 1.72 4.81 -4.05
N SER A 77 2.27 3.97 -3.19
CA SER A 77 1.51 3.23 -2.20
C SER A 77 1.27 4.10 -0.95
N PRO A 78 0.16 3.91 -0.22
CA PRO A 78 -0.12 4.61 1.02
C PRO A 78 0.69 4.01 2.18
N ASP A 79 2.01 4.10 2.08
CA ASP A 79 2.98 3.61 3.05
C ASP A 79 4.06 4.67 3.34
N GLU A 80 4.94 4.38 4.30
CA GLU A 80 6.03 5.29 4.68
C GLU A 80 6.95 5.63 3.51
N ALA A 81 7.24 4.68 2.62
CA ALA A 81 8.08 4.92 1.45
C ALA A 81 7.40 5.86 0.44
N GLY A 82 6.09 5.71 0.25
CA GLY A 82 5.25 6.59 -0.56
C GLY A 82 5.16 7.98 0.04
N LEU A 83 5.05 8.11 1.36
CA LEU A 83 5.10 9.38 2.06
C LEU A 83 6.45 10.08 1.89
N GLN A 84 7.56 9.36 2.03
CA GLN A 84 8.90 9.91 1.79
C GLN A 84 9.09 10.40 0.36
N PHE A 85 8.53 9.69 -0.62
CA PHE A 85 8.52 10.16 -2.00
C PHE A 85 7.65 11.40 -2.16
N ALA A 86 6.44 11.39 -1.59
CA ALA A 86 5.48 12.49 -1.69
C ALA A 86 6.01 13.80 -1.09
N ILE A 87 6.76 13.74 0.01
CA ILE A 87 7.43 14.89 0.64
C ILE A 87 8.68 15.33 -0.15
N GLY A 88 9.16 14.52 -1.10
CA GLY A 88 10.36 14.78 -1.88
C GLY A 88 11.67 14.41 -1.17
N LYS A 89 11.62 13.60 -0.10
CA LYS A 89 12.82 13.09 0.60
C LYS A 89 13.58 12.06 -0.23
N VAL A 90 12.87 11.29 -1.06
CA VAL A 90 13.45 10.29 -1.96
C VAL A 90 12.98 10.53 -3.39
N THR A 91 13.84 10.20 -4.35
CA THR A 91 13.48 10.24 -5.77
C THR A 91 12.57 9.06 -6.14
N TYR A 92 11.85 9.17 -7.26
CA TYR A 92 10.98 8.08 -7.73
C TYR A 92 11.76 6.77 -7.99
N LYS A 93 13.02 6.88 -8.42
CA LYS A 93 13.89 5.72 -8.65
C LYS A 93 14.25 5.03 -7.33
N GLU A 94 14.58 5.80 -6.30
CA GLU A 94 14.87 5.27 -4.96
C GLU A 94 13.62 4.66 -4.33
N TYR A 95 12.46 5.31 -4.47
CA TYR A 95 11.18 4.77 -4.05
C TYR A 95 10.91 3.39 -4.67
N LYS A 96 11.10 3.23 -5.98
CA LYS A 96 10.97 1.92 -6.64
C LYS A 96 11.97 0.89 -6.11
N HIS A 97 13.18 1.32 -5.75
CA HIS A 97 14.18 0.44 -5.17
C HIS A 97 13.78 -0.04 -3.76
N LEU A 98 13.24 0.85 -2.93
CA LEU A 98 12.71 0.52 -1.60
C LEU A 98 11.58 -0.52 -1.70
N GLN A 99 10.61 -0.30 -2.58
CA GLN A 99 9.54 -1.28 -2.83
C GLN A 99 10.08 -2.64 -3.27
N ALA A 100 11.05 -2.66 -4.18
CA ALA A 100 11.63 -3.92 -4.66
C ALA A 100 12.39 -4.66 -3.55
N LYS A 101 13.08 -3.92 -2.67
CA LYS A 101 13.81 -4.47 -1.53
C LYS A 101 12.88 -5.13 -0.53
N GLU A 102 11.76 -4.49 -0.20
CA GLU A 102 10.76 -5.07 0.70
C GLU A 102 10.13 -6.34 0.13
N LYS A 103 9.74 -6.33 -1.15
CA LYS A 103 9.22 -7.52 -1.83
C LYS A 103 10.21 -8.68 -1.78
N ARG A 104 11.48 -8.41 -2.06
CA ARG A 104 12.54 -9.43 -1.96
C ARG A 104 12.67 -9.97 -0.54
N LYS A 105 12.65 -9.09 0.48
CA LYS A 105 12.73 -9.50 1.88
C LYS A 105 11.59 -10.43 2.27
N LEU A 106 10.35 -10.11 1.89
CA LEU A 106 9.17 -10.93 2.17
C LEU A 106 9.27 -12.30 1.49
N ILE A 107 9.69 -12.34 0.22
CA ILE A 107 9.90 -13.59 -0.52
C ILE A 107 10.98 -14.45 0.17
N THR A 108 12.10 -13.85 0.57
CA THR A 108 13.16 -14.58 1.28
C THR A 108 12.65 -15.19 2.58
N ILE A 109 11.86 -14.45 3.36
CA ILE A 109 11.27 -14.96 4.61
C ILE A 109 10.32 -16.13 4.32
N LEU A 110 9.46 -16.01 3.30
CA LEU A 110 8.53 -17.09 2.92
C LEU A 110 9.25 -18.35 2.46
N ILE A 111 10.34 -18.21 1.69
CA ILE A 111 11.14 -19.36 1.25
C ILE A 111 11.85 -20.01 2.45
N ALA A 112 12.42 -19.21 3.35
CA ALA A 112 13.11 -19.71 4.54
C ALA A 112 12.15 -20.42 5.52
N SER A 113 10.96 -19.85 5.76
CA SER A 113 9.96 -20.48 6.62
C SER A 113 9.34 -21.72 5.96
N GLY A 114 9.07 -21.67 4.65
CA GLY A 114 8.56 -22.82 3.91
C GLY A 114 9.54 -23.99 3.90
N SER A 115 10.84 -23.72 3.67
CA SER A 115 11.87 -24.77 3.62
C SER A 115 12.08 -25.42 4.99
N THR A 116 12.09 -24.63 6.06
CA THR A 116 12.24 -25.16 7.43
C THR A 116 11.07 -26.06 7.82
N LEU A 117 9.84 -25.65 7.54
CA LEU A 117 8.65 -26.48 7.78
C LEU A 117 8.67 -27.77 6.93
N PHE A 118 9.11 -27.67 5.67
CA PHE A 118 9.22 -28.82 4.78
C PHE A 118 10.24 -29.85 5.29
N LEU A 119 11.42 -29.38 5.73
CA LEU A 119 12.45 -30.24 6.32
C LEU A 119 11.99 -30.89 7.62
N LEU A 120 11.31 -30.15 8.50
CA LEU A 120 10.74 -30.71 9.73
C LEU A 120 9.69 -31.78 9.44
N SER A 121 8.79 -31.52 8.48
CA SER A 121 7.77 -32.48 8.07
C SER A 121 8.40 -33.74 7.46
N TRP A 122 9.45 -33.59 6.66
CA TRP A 122 10.18 -34.72 6.08
C TRP A 122 10.88 -35.57 7.14
N SER A 123 11.56 -34.92 8.09
CA SER A 123 12.22 -35.61 9.21
C SER A 123 11.23 -36.39 10.09
N LEU A 124 10.04 -35.84 10.34
CA LEU A 124 8.98 -36.53 11.08
C LEU A 124 8.46 -37.76 10.33
N LEU A 125 8.29 -37.66 9.01
CA LEU A 125 7.91 -38.81 8.16
C LEU A 125 8.99 -39.91 8.21
N GLN A 126 10.27 -39.55 8.11
CA GLN A 126 11.37 -40.51 8.23
C GLN A 126 11.49 -41.15 9.61
N PHE A 127 11.07 -40.47 10.67
CA PHE A 127 11.09 -41.04 12.02
C PHE A 127 9.95 -42.03 12.28
N LEU A 128 8.82 -41.87 11.58
CA LEU A 128 7.61 -42.67 11.79
C LEU A 128 7.55 -43.93 10.89
N ILE A 129 8.29 -43.92 9.77
CA ILE A 129 8.50 -45.05 8.86
C ILE A 129 9.72 -45.86 9.31
#